data_AF-A0A1G9TN60-F1
#
_entry.id   AF-A0A1G9TN60-F1
#
_cell.length_a   1.000
_cell.length_b   1.000
_cell.length_c   1.000
_cell.angle_alpha   90.00
_cell.angle_beta   90.00
_cell.angle_gamma   90.00
#
_symmetry.space_group_name_H-M   'P 1'
#
loop_
_entity.id
_entity.type
_entity.pdbx_description
1 polymer ?
#
loop_
_entity_poly.entity_id
_entity_poly.type
_entity_poly.pdbx_seq_one_letter_code
_entity_poly.pdbx_strand_id
1 'polypeptide(L)'
;MARTGNSLGKRLGTGAVGGIASYVAGYLVVYLLTASDIQNSFVGRLLDATTEGSAAWKVVGWVFYNGHFVNTNVPGIFGGTSSVNLIAEVDAFSAIIYVVPPVMLLLAGLAAAWVADGDGPVEGAKTGAGVAVGYAVLAVVGTFLFAISTGDAAIAPDTVTGILLAGLVYPLVFGAVGGALSGVVGDSESGAVTA
;
A
#
# COMPACT_ATOMS: atom_id res chain seq x y z
N MET A 1 14.73 7.73 35.38
CA MET A 1 14.07 8.27 34.16
C MET A 1 14.77 7.77 32.88
N ALA A 2 14.98 6.45 32.72
CA ALA A 2 15.84 5.91 31.64
C ALA A 2 15.27 4.66 30.92
N ARG A 3 13.95 4.40 30.97
CA ARG A 3 13.32 3.19 30.37
C ARG A 3 12.59 3.45 29.05
N THR A 4 12.38 4.70 28.67
CA THR A 4 11.46 5.07 27.57
C THR A 4 12.06 4.83 26.18
N GLY A 5 13.37 5.06 26.00
CA GLY A 5 14.03 4.99 24.69
C GLY A 5 14.01 3.59 24.04
N ASN A 6 14.15 2.52 24.84
CA ASN A 6 14.24 1.16 24.32
C ASN A 6 12.90 0.60 23.82
N SER A 7 11.79 1.09 24.38
CA SER A 7 10.43 0.68 24.00
C SER A 7 9.96 1.32 22.70
N LEU A 8 10.30 2.59 22.48
CA LEU A 8 9.92 3.33 21.28
C LEU A 8 10.65 2.79 20.04
N GLY A 9 11.96 2.54 20.16
CA GLY A 9 12.75 1.96 19.06
C GLY A 9 12.26 0.58 18.64
N LYS A 10 11.88 -0.28 19.59
CA LYS A 10 11.31 -1.60 19.30
C LYS A 10 9.95 -1.50 18.59
N ARG A 11 9.06 -0.60 19.05
CA ARG A 11 7.73 -0.35 18.44
C ARG A 11 7.83 0.21 17.02
N LEU A 12 8.76 1.14 16.80
CA LEU A 12 9.02 1.70 15.47
C LEU A 12 9.65 0.66 14.54
N GLY A 13 10.56 -0.17 15.05
CA GLY A 13 11.18 -1.25 14.29
C GLY A 13 10.18 -2.32 13.84
N THR A 14 9.31 -2.80 14.74
CA THR A 14 8.27 -3.79 14.39
C THR A 14 7.23 -3.22 13.43
N GLY A 15 6.79 -1.97 13.66
CA GLY A 15 5.90 -1.26 12.75
C GLY A 15 6.50 -1.11 11.34
N ALA A 16 7.74 -0.62 11.24
CA ALA A 16 8.40 -0.41 9.94
C ALA A 16 8.56 -1.72 9.15
N VAL A 17 8.94 -2.82 9.80
CA VAL A 17 9.02 -4.14 9.14
C VAL A 17 7.63 -4.59 8.66
N GLY A 18 6.58 -4.40 9.47
CA GLY A 18 5.20 -4.67 9.06
C GLY A 18 4.75 -3.81 7.87
N GLY A 19 5.16 -2.54 7.82
CA GLY A 19 4.94 -1.63 6.68
C GLY A 19 5.59 -2.13 5.40
N ILE A 20 6.86 -2.54 5.47
CA ILE A 20 7.57 -3.11 4.32
C ILE A 20 6.88 -4.40 3.84
N ALA A 21 6.59 -5.31 4.77
CA ALA A 21 5.96 -6.59 4.45
C ALA A 21 4.58 -6.41 3.82
N SER A 22 3.76 -5.50 4.34
CA SER A 22 2.41 -5.23 3.82
C SER A 22 2.43 -4.57 2.44
N TYR A 23 3.37 -3.66 2.17
CA TYR A 23 3.54 -3.08 0.82
C TYR A 23 3.86 -4.17 -0.20
N VAL A 24 4.86 -5.01 0.12
CA VAL A 24 5.29 -6.09 -0.79
C VAL A 24 4.18 -7.12 -0.97
N ALA A 25 3.55 -7.57 0.12
CA ALA A 25 2.45 -8.53 0.06
C ALA A 25 1.24 -7.97 -0.72
N GLY A 26 0.88 -6.70 -0.51
CA GLY A 26 -0.18 -6.03 -1.25
C GLY A 26 0.10 -5.96 -2.74
N TYR A 27 1.32 -5.54 -3.12
CA TYR A 27 1.75 -5.54 -4.52
C TYR A 27 1.68 -6.94 -5.13
N LEU A 28 2.17 -7.97 -4.42
CA LEU A 28 2.13 -9.35 -4.90
C LEU A 28 0.71 -9.88 -5.07
N VAL A 29 -0.21 -9.54 -4.16
CA VAL A 29 -1.62 -9.90 -4.31
C VAL A 29 -2.22 -9.23 -5.55
N VAL A 30 -1.97 -7.94 -5.77
CA VAL A 30 -2.43 -7.26 -6.99
C VAL A 30 -1.78 -7.88 -8.24
N TYR A 31 -0.50 -8.24 -8.19
CA TYR A 31 0.17 -8.95 -9.27
C TYR A 31 -0.56 -10.24 -9.62
N LEU A 32 -0.87 -11.08 -8.62
CA LEU A 32 -1.57 -12.35 -8.83
C LEU A 32 -2.99 -12.16 -9.37
N LEU A 33 -3.71 -11.14 -8.87
CA LEU A 33 -5.07 -10.82 -9.32
C LEU A 33 -5.12 -10.30 -10.75
N THR A 34 -4.05 -9.68 -11.24
CA THR A 34 -4.00 -9.03 -12.56
C THR A 34 -3.17 -9.78 -13.58
N ALA A 35 -2.39 -10.79 -13.17
CA ALA A 35 -1.45 -11.52 -14.02
C ALA A 35 -2.13 -12.13 -15.25
N SER A 36 -3.32 -12.73 -15.08
CA SER A 36 -4.06 -13.33 -16.19
C SER A 36 -4.59 -12.29 -17.17
N ASP A 37 -5.12 -11.16 -16.70
CA ASP A 37 -5.67 -10.10 -17.56
C ASP A 37 -4.58 -9.41 -18.38
N ILE A 38 -3.43 -9.20 -17.73
CA ILE A 38 -2.21 -8.67 -18.33
C ILE A 38 -1.72 -9.60 -19.44
N GLN A 39 -1.60 -10.90 -19.18
CA GLN A 39 -1.13 -11.89 -20.16
C GLN A 39 -2.07 -12.04 -21.36
N ASN A 40 -3.39 -11.90 -21.16
CA ASN A 40 -4.37 -12.25 -22.18
C ASN A 40 -4.79 -11.13 -23.14
N SER A 41 -4.54 -9.84 -22.84
CA SER A 41 -5.10 -8.77 -23.69
C SER A 41 -4.53 -7.35 -23.54
N PHE A 42 -4.11 -6.96 -22.35
CA PHE A 42 -3.72 -5.57 -22.09
C PHE A 42 -2.24 -5.33 -22.40
N VAL A 43 -1.36 -6.23 -21.97
CA VAL A 43 0.10 -6.03 -22.07
C VAL A 43 0.65 -6.40 -23.44
N GLY A 44 0.04 -7.32 -24.20
CA GLY A 44 0.44 -7.56 -25.59
C GLY A 44 0.44 -6.28 -26.43
N ARG A 45 -0.62 -5.46 -26.31
CA ARG A 45 -0.73 -4.17 -27.02
C ARG A 45 0.21 -3.08 -26.49
N LEU A 46 0.53 -3.09 -25.20
CA LEU A 46 1.45 -2.11 -24.60
C LEU A 46 2.92 -2.47 -24.85
N LEU A 47 3.27 -3.77 -24.83
CA LEU A 47 4.59 -4.27 -25.19
C LEU A 47 4.93 -4.00 -26.65
N ASP A 48 3.96 -4.09 -27.56
CA ASP A 48 4.15 -3.68 -28.97
C ASP A 48 4.43 -2.18 -29.11
N ALA A 49 4.01 -1.35 -28.15
CA ALA A 49 4.18 0.10 -28.14
C ALA A 49 5.44 0.59 -27.38
N THR A 50 6.12 -0.26 -26.61
CA THR A 50 7.28 0.12 -25.79
C THR A 50 8.50 -0.75 -26.08
N THR A 51 9.66 -0.14 -26.37
CA THR A 51 10.92 -0.83 -26.67
C THR A 51 11.59 -1.52 -25.48
N GLU A 52 11.03 -1.42 -24.26
CA GLU A 52 11.53 -2.08 -23.06
C GLU A 52 10.68 -3.29 -22.69
N GLY A 53 11.20 -4.49 -22.93
CA GLY A 53 10.51 -5.79 -22.74
C GLY A 53 10.14 -6.18 -21.30
N SER A 54 9.87 -5.26 -20.37
CA SER A 54 9.30 -5.60 -19.05
C SER A 54 8.37 -4.53 -18.46
N ALA A 55 7.46 -3.97 -19.26
CA ALA A 55 6.44 -3.02 -18.79
C ALA A 55 5.40 -3.64 -17.82
N ALA A 56 5.19 -4.97 -17.85
CA ALA A 56 4.08 -5.63 -17.15
C ALA A 56 4.06 -5.38 -15.63
N TRP A 57 5.21 -5.54 -14.96
CA TRP A 57 5.29 -5.36 -13.50
C TRP A 57 5.12 -3.89 -13.08
N LYS A 58 5.46 -2.94 -13.95
CA LYS A 58 5.21 -1.50 -13.75
C LYS A 58 3.73 -1.16 -13.87
N VAL A 59 3.04 -1.77 -14.85
CA VAL A 59 1.57 -1.67 -14.99
C VAL A 59 0.87 -2.21 -13.75
N VAL A 60 1.29 -3.37 -13.23
CA VAL A 60 0.79 -3.88 -11.94
C VAL A 60 1.00 -2.86 -10.83
N GLY A 61 2.17 -2.21 -10.82
CA GLY A 61 2.46 -1.10 -9.91
C GLY A 61 1.43 0.02 -10.01
N TRP A 62 1.09 0.47 -11.22
CA TRP A 62 0.05 1.48 -11.42
C TRP A 62 -1.31 1.04 -10.86
N VAL A 63 -1.72 -0.20 -11.12
CA VAL A 63 -2.97 -0.77 -10.60
C VAL A 63 -2.95 -0.83 -9.07
N PHE A 64 -1.83 -1.20 -8.46
CA PHE A 64 -1.65 -1.18 -7.01
C PHE A 64 -1.80 0.23 -6.41
N TYR A 65 -1.26 1.26 -7.07
CA TYR A 65 -1.45 2.67 -6.67
C TYR A 65 -2.89 3.14 -6.89
N ASN A 66 -3.55 2.73 -7.97
CA ASN A 66 -4.96 3.03 -8.19
C ASN A 66 -5.85 2.44 -7.08
N GLY A 67 -5.46 1.30 -6.50
CA GLY A 67 -6.10 0.73 -5.31
C GLY A 67 -6.05 1.64 -4.07
N HIS A 68 -5.12 2.62 -4.05
CA HIS A 68 -5.03 3.67 -3.04
C HIS A 68 -5.73 4.98 -3.46
N PHE A 69 -6.50 4.96 -4.56
CA PHE A 69 -7.01 6.15 -5.25
C PHE A 69 -5.92 7.11 -5.75
N VAL A 70 -4.72 6.60 -6.01
CA VAL A 70 -3.67 7.36 -6.70
C VAL A 70 -3.83 7.12 -8.20
N ASN A 71 -4.20 8.14 -8.95
CA ASN A 71 -4.38 8.02 -10.39
C ASN A 71 -3.03 7.86 -11.11
N THR A 72 -3.07 7.27 -12.29
CA THR A 72 -1.93 7.16 -13.20
C THR A 72 -1.97 8.32 -14.17
N ASN A 73 -0.88 9.08 -14.24
CA ASN A 73 -0.71 10.19 -15.17
C ASN A 73 -0.24 9.64 -16.52
N VAL A 74 -0.96 9.99 -17.58
CA VAL A 74 -0.69 9.60 -18.97
C VAL A 74 -0.45 10.88 -19.79
N PRO A 75 0.68 11.01 -20.49
CA PRO A 75 0.94 12.14 -21.36
C PRO A 75 -0.08 12.21 -22.51
N GLY A 76 -0.65 13.39 -22.72
CA GLY A 76 -1.57 13.69 -23.81
C GLY A 76 -0.84 14.14 -25.07
N ILE A 77 -1.48 13.95 -26.22
CA ILE A 77 -0.92 14.17 -27.56
C ILE A 77 -0.62 15.66 -27.83
N PHE A 78 -1.25 16.58 -27.08
CA PHE A 78 -1.09 18.03 -27.22
C PHE A 78 -0.38 18.70 -26.02
N GLY A 79 0.47 17.95 -25.29
CA GLY A 79 1.25 18.48 -24.16
C GLY A 79 0.49 18.64 -22.84
N GLY A 80 -0.73 18.10 -22.74
CA GLY A 80 -1.47 17.96 -21.47
C GLY A 80 -1.18 16.63 -20.77
N THR A 81 -1.63 16.48 -19.52
CA THR A 81 -1.57 15.21 -18.78
C THR A 81 -2.99 14.77 -18.43
N SER A 82 -3.35 13.53 -18.77
CA SER A 82 -4.60 12.91 -18.34
C SER A 82 -4.34 12.03 -17.13
N SER A 83 -5.21 12.06 -16.13
CA SER A 83 -5.11 11.17 -14.97
C SER A 83 -6.20 10.11 -15.06
N VAL A 84 -5.82 8.84 -15.02
CA VAL A 84 -6.74 7.70 -15.16
C VAL A 84 -6.65 6.76 -13.96
N ASN A 85 -7.76 6.14 -13.60
CA ASN A 85 -7.77 5.05 -12.63
C ASN A 85 -8.03 3.75 -13.39
N LEU A 86 -7.00 2.94 -13.60
CA LEU A 86 -7.06 1.73 -14.42
C LEU A 86 -8.10 0.72 -13.92
N ILE A 87 -8.32 0.63 -12.60
CA ILE A 87 -9.34 -0.28 -12.04
C ILE A 87 -10.75 0.17 -12.46
N ALA A 88 -10.98 1.47 -12.61
CA ALA A 88 -12.27 2.01 -13.03
C ALA A 88 -12.43 2.06 -14.56
N GLU A 89 -11.34 2.27 -15.30
CA GLU A 89 -11.34 2.50 -16.75
C GLU A 89 -11.15 1.21 -17.57
N VAL A 90 -10.61 0.15 -16.96
CA VAL A 90 -10.32 -1.12 -17.64
C VAL A 90 -11.22 -2.22 -17.06
N ASP A 91 -12.21 -2.64 -17.85
CA ASP A 91 -13.20 -3.67 -17.46
C ASP A 91 -12.58 -5.01 -17.00
N ALA A 92 -11.34 -5.30 -17.43
CA ALA A 92 -10.64 -6.51 -17.03
C ALA A 92 -10.18 -6.47 -15.56
N PHE A 93 -9.96 -5.30 -14.98
CA PHE A 93 -9.48 -5.18 -13.60
C PHE A 93 -10.64 -5.17 -12.61
N SER A 94 -10.61 -6.10 -11.67
CA SER A 94 -11.66 -6.24 -10.66
C SER A 94 -11.59 -5.16 -9.58
N ALA A 95 -12.75 -4.61 -9.20
CA ALA A 95 -12.89 -3.66 -8.11
C ALA A 95 -12.43 -4.19 -6.74
N ILE A 96 -12.28 -5.52 -6.58
CA ILE A 96 -11.72 -6.12 -5.36
C ILE A 96 -10.32 -5.58 -5.02
N ILE A 97 -9.58 -5.08 -6.01
CA ILE A 97 -8.24 -4.51 -5.85
C ILE A 97 -8.25 -3.29 -4.92
N TYR A 98 -9.33 -2.50 -4.87
CA TYR A 98 -9.46 -1.36 -3.93
C TYR A 98 -9.44 -1.81 -2.45
N VAL A 99 -9.78 -3.06 -2.17
CA VAL A 99 -9.81 -3.62 -0.81
C VAL A 99 -8.44 -4.14 -0.37
N VAL A 100 -7.53 -4.42 -1.32
CA VAL A 100 -6.23 -5.01 -1.02
C VAL A 100 -5.38 -4.12 -0.11
N PRO A 101 -5.15 -2.82 -0.39
CA PRO A 101 -4.33 -2.00 0.48
C PRO A 101 -4.91 -1.81 1.90
N PRO A 102 -6.21 -1.46 2.07
CA PRO A 102 -6.82 -1.40 3.39
C PRO A 102 -6.63 -2.67 4.21
N VAL A 103 -6.88 -3.85 3.62
CA VAL A 103 -6.78 -5.13 4.34
C VAL A 103 -5.34 -5.43 4.73
N MET A 104 -4.37 -5.26 3.83
CA MET A 104 -2.96 -5.52 4.14
C MET A 104 -2.43 -4.62 5.25
N LEU A 105 -2.83 -3.35 5.25
CA LEU A 105 -2.45 -2.38 6.28
C LEU A 105 -3.12 -2.65 7.61
N LEU A 106 -4.41 -3.03 7.61
CA LEU A 106 -5.13 -3.46 8.81
C LEU A 106 -4.45 -4.68 9.45
N LEU A 107 -4.12 -5.70 8.65
CA LEU A 107 -3.44 -6.91 9.13
C LEU A 107 -2.05 -6.59 9.68
N ALA A 108 -1.30 -5.71 9.02
CA ALA A 108 0.02 -5.28 9.51
C ALA A 108 -0.06 -4.49 10.82
N GLY A 109 -1.04 -3.58 10.94
CA GLY A 109 -1.29 -2.83 12.16
C GLY A 109 -1.66 -3.73 13.34
N LEU A 110 -2.57 -4.67 13.09
CA LEU A 110 -2.99 -5.68 14.06
C LEU A 110 -1.79 -6.53 14.52
N ALA A 111 -1.03 -7.08 13.57
CA ALA A 111 0.14 -7.91 13.86
C ALA A 111 1.22 -7.13 14.64
N ALA A 112 1.48 -5.88 14.26
CA ALA A 112 2.46 -5.03 14.95
C ALA A 112 2.06 -4.75 16.39
N ALA A 113 0.78 -4.46 16.65
CA ALA A 113 0.26 -4.21 18.00
C ALA A 113 0.22 -5.49 18.84
N TRP A 114 -0.11 -6.64 18.23
CA TRP A 114 -0.08 -7.95 18.88
C TRP A 114 1.33 -8.34 19.34
N VAL A 115 2.34 -8.16 18.48
CA VAL A 115 3.75 -8.46 18.82
C VAL A 115 4.32 -7.48 19.86
N ALA A 116 3.77 -6.27 19.95
CA ALA A 116 4.24 -5.25 20.86
C ALA A 116 3.57 -5.31 22.26
N ASP A 117 2.64 -6.25 22.47
CA ASP A 117 1.81 -6.36 23.69
C ASP A 117 1.19 -5.01 24.06
N GLY A 118 0.44 -4.42 23.13
CA GLY A 118 -0.21 -3.13 23.35
C GLY A 118 -1.31 -3.20 24.43
N ASP A 119 -1.13 -2.45 25.52
CA ASP A 119 -2.13 -2.30 26.59
C ASP A 119 -3.30 -1.40 26.14
N GLY A 120 -4.23 -1.99 25.38
CA GLY A 120 -5.49 -1.38 24.99
C GLY A 120 -5.51 -0.62 23.65
N PRO A 121 -6.68 -0.12 23.22
CA PRO A 121 -6.89 0.35 21.84
C PRO A 121 -6.04 1.55 21.44
N VAL A 122 -5.75 2.48 22.37
CA VAL A 122 -4.97 3.69 22.07
C VAL A 122 -3.48 3.37 21.85
N GLU A 123 -2.89 2.50 22.67
CA GLU A 123 -1.49 2.08 22.51
C GLU A 123 -1.32 1.16 21.29
N GLY A 124 -2.32 0.32 21.02
CA GLY A 124 -2.40 -0.46 19.79
C GLY A 124 -2.42 0.44 18.55
N ALA A 125 -3.25 1.48 18.54
CA ALA A 125 -3.34 2.45 17.43
C ALA A 125 -2.00 3.15 17.16
N LYS A 126 -1.28 3.57 18.21
CA LYS A 126 0.05 4.20 18.07
C LYS A 126 1.09 3.26 17.47
N THR A 127 1.06 1.99 17.88
CA THR A 127 1.96 0.97 17.36
C THR A 127 1.63 0.64 15.90
N GLY A 128 0.34 0.47 15.59
CA GLY A 128 -0.17 0.26 14.24
C GLY A 128 0.14 1.43 13.30
N ALA A 129 0.07 2.68 13.76
CA ALA A 129 0.50 3.85 12.99
C ALA A 129 1.98 3.80 12.59
N GLY A 130 2.83 3.09 13.36
CA GLY A 130 4.24 2.85 13.03
C GLY A 130 4.44 2.08 11.73
N VAL A 131 3.44 1.34 11.25
CA VAL A 131 3.43 0.68 9.93
C VAL A 131 3.67 1.69 8.80
N ALA A 132 3.19 2.92 8.96
CA ALA A 132 3.38 3.97 7.97
C ALA A 132 4.85 4.30 7.70
N VAL A 133 5.76 4.13 8.67
CA VAL A 133 7.17 4.45 8.46
C VAL A 133 7.78 3.58 7.36
N GLY A 134 7.58 2.26 7.43
CA GLY A 134 8.12 1.34 6.42
C GLY A 134 7.36 1.40 5.10
N TYR A 135 6.03 1.50 5.18
CA TYR A 135 5.18 1.57 4.00
C TYR A 135 5.44 2.84 3.17
N ALA A 136 5.59 4.00 3.84
CA ALA A 136 5.83 5.28 3.19
C ALA A 136 7.08 5.27 2.34
N VAL A 137 8.19 4.69 2.83
CA VAL A 137 9.44 4.63 2.07
C VAL A 137 9.24 3.88 0.76
N LEU A 138 8.61 2.71 0.79
CA LEU A 138 8.34 1.94 -0.42
C LEU A 138 7.29 2.60 -1.32
N ALA A 139 6.28 3.26 -0.75
CA ALA A 139 5.29 4.01 -1.51
C ALA A 139 5.87 5.25 -2.21
N VAL A 140 6.86 5.91 -1.61
CA VAL A 140 7.58 6.98 -2.29
C VAL A 140 8.42 6.39 -3.42
N VAL A 141 9.21 5.34 -3.14
CA VAL A 141 10.05 4.68 -4.14
C VAL A 141 9.23 4.15 -5.32
N GLY A 142 8.12 3.46 -5.06
CA GLY A 142 7.24 2.87 -6.06
C GLY A 142 6.63 3.90 -7.03
N THR A 143 6.36 5.12 -6.55
CA THR A 143 5.85 6.23 -7.37
C THR A 143 6.79 6.51 -8.55
N PHE A 144 8.10 6.40 -8.34
CA PHE A 144 9.11 6.63 -9.38
C PHE A 144 9.54 5.32 -10.06
N LEU A 145 9.63 4.22 -9.30
CA LEU A 145 10.08 2.92 -9.79
C LEU A 145 9.17 2.38 -10.90
N PHE A 146 7.86 2.64 -10.79
CA PHE A 146 6.88 2.19 -11.76
C PHE A 146 6.75 3.13 -12.97
N ALA A 147 7.54 4.20 -13.08
CA ALA A 147 7.47 5.08 -14.24
C ALA A 147 7.96 4.38 -15.53
N ILE A 148 7.25 4.63 -16.63
CA ILE A 148 7.66 4.28 -18.00
C ILE A 148 7.86 5.58 -18.77
N SER A 149 9.09 5.84 -19.21
CA SER A 149 9.42 7.02 -20.02
C SER A 149 8.96 6.84 -21.46
N THR A 150 8.45 7.91 -22.06
CA THR A 150 8.02 7.98 -23.46
C THR A 150 8.43 9.35 -24.01
N GLY A 151 9.58 9.41 -24.68
CA GLY A 151 10.20 10.68 -25.07
C GLY A 151 10.53 11.55 -23.86
N ASP A 152 10.04 12.78 -23.84
CA ASP A 152 10.26 13.76 -22.76
C ASP A 152 9.25 13.65 -21.61
N ALA A 153 8.29 12.71 -21.69
CA ALA A 153 7.26 12.50 -20.68
C ALA A 153 7.32 11.08 -20.09
N ALA A 154 6.54 10.84 -19.04
CA ALA A 154 6.46 9.51 -18.42
C ALA A 154 5.02 9.17 -18.03
N ILE A 155 4.68 7.88 -18.18
CA ILE A 155 3.47 7.30 -17.60
C ILE A 155 3.84 6.75 -16.22
N ALA A 156 3.19 7.26 -15.17
CA ALA A 156 3.53 6.94 -13.79
C ALA A 156 2.36 7.21 -12.84
N PRO A 157 2.37 6.64 -11.61
CA PRO A 157 1.49 7.11 -10.55
C PRO A 157 1.66 8.63 -10.32
N ASP A 158 0.57 9.33 -10.03
CA ASP A 158 0.63 10.74 -9.67
C ASP A 158 1.49 10.95 -8.42
N THR A 159 2.48 11.82 -8.50
CA THR A 159 3.50 11.94 -7.46
C THR A 159 2.92 12.47 -6.15
N VAL A 160 2.05 13.48 -6.22
CA VAL A 160 1.51 14.14 -5.03
C VAL A 160 0.60 13.17 -4.30
N THR A 161 -0.34 12.54 -5.00
CA THR A 161 -1.25 11.56 -4.38
C THR A 161 -0.54 10.24 -4.05
N GLY A 162 0.49 9.83 -4.80
CA GLY A 162 1.36 8.70 -4.47
C GLY A 162 2.02 8.84 -3.11
N ILE A 163 2.61 10.01 -2.84
CA ILE A 163 3.25 10.30 -1.55
C ILE A 163 2.19 10.48 -0.45
N LEU A 164 1.13 11.24 -0.72
CA LEU A 164 0.14 11.60 0.31
C LEU A 164 -0.85 10.46 0.61
N LEU A 165 -1.52 9.91 -0.41
CA LEU A 165 -2.52 8.87 -0.20
C LEU A 165 -1.86 7.52 0.10
N ALA A 166 -1.04 7.01 -0.82
CA ALA A 166 -0.43 5.69 -0.64
C ALA A 166 0.68 5.71 0.42
N GLY A 167 1.50 6.77 0.45
CA GLY A 167 2.61 6.86 1.42
C GLY A 167 2.20 7.25 2.84
N LEU A 168 1.12 8.01 3.04
CA LEU A 168 0.80 8.59 4.34
C LEU A 168 -0.61 8.24 4.83
N VAL A 169 -1.65 8.69 4.11
CA VAL A 169 -3.04 8.59 4.57
C VAL A 169 -3.47 7.15 4.78
N TYR A 170 -3.29 6.30 3.76
CA TYR A 170 -3.67 4.88 3.85
C TYR A 170 -2.98 4.16 5.01
N PRO A 171 -1.64 4.12 5.06
CA PRO A 171 -0.96 3.34 6.09
C PRO A 171 -1.16 3.90 7.49
N LEU A 172 -1.31 5.23 7.66
CA LEU A 172 -1.65 5.80 8.96
C LEU A 172 -3.04 5.39 9.42
N VAL A 173 -4.05 5.54 8.55
CA VAL A 173 -5.45 5.24 8.90
C VAL A 173 -5.63 3.74 9.15
N PHE A 174 -5.31 2.91 8.17
CA PHE A 174 -5.56 1.47 8.25
C PHE A 174 -4.59 0.76 9.20
N GLY A 175 -3.33 1.20 9.28
CA GLY A 175 -2.39 0.71 10.27
C GLY A 175 -2.85 1.02 11.70
N ALA A 176 -3.27 2.26 11.98
CA ALA A 176 -3.77 2.63 13.31
C ALA A 176 -5.07 1.90 13.66
N VAL A 177 -6.01 1.77 12.72
CA VAL A 177 -7.26 1.00 12.95
C VAL A 177 -6.93 -0.47 13.24
N GLY A 178 -6.05 -1.09 12.46
CA GLY A 178 -5.62 -2.47 12.68
C GLY A 178 -5.02 -2.67 14.07
N GLY A 179 -4.14 -1.75 14.48
CA GLY A 179 -3.56 -1.78 15.82
C GLY A 179 -4.57 -1.53 16.95
N ALA A 180 -5.55 -0.65 16.75
CA ALA A 180 -6.59 -0.40 17.76
C ALA A 180 -7.46 -1.64 18.00
N LEU A 181 -7.75 -2.41 16.96
CA LEU A 181 -8.56 -3.62 17.04
C LEU A 181 -7.91 -4.71 17.90
N SER A 182 -6.58 -4.81 17.96
CA SER A 182 -5.92 -5.80 18.81
C SER A 182 -6.18 -5.55 20.30
N GLY A 183 -6.25 -4.28 20.71
CA GLY A 183 -6.50 -3.89 22.10
C GLY A 183 -7.91 -4.24 22.57
N VAL A 184 -8.91 -4.17 21.69
CA VAL A 184 -10.31 -4.53 22.02
C VAL A 184 -10.46 -6.04 22.22
N VAL A 185 -9.76 -6.85 21.41
CA VAL A 185 -9.81 -8.31 21.51
C VAL A 185 -9.13 -8.80 22.80
N GLY A 186 -8.01 -8.18 23.20
CA GLY A 186 -7.30 -8.54 24.45
C GLY A 186 -8.09 -8.26 25.73
N ASP A 187 -8.83 -7.14 25.78
CA ASP A 187 -9.65 -6.78 26.95
C ASP A 187 -10.83 -7.74 27.17
N SER A 188 -11.35 -8.32 26.09
CA SER A 188 -12.50 -9.23 26.12
C SER A 188 -12.15 -10.60 26.75
N GLU A 189 -10.91 -11.08 26.57
CA GLU A 189 -10.45 -12.34 27.18
C GLU A 189 -10.16 -12.19 28.68
N SER A 190 -9.66 -11.02 29.12
CA SER A 190 -9.38 -10.72 30.53
C SER A 190 -10.67 -10.70 31.40
N GLY A 191 -11.77 -10.20 30.85
CA GLY A 191 -13.07 -10.19 31.52
C GLY A 191 -13.74 -11.56 31.66
N ALA A 192 -13.41 -12.52 30.78
CA ALA A 192 -13.98 -13.86 30.81
C ALA A 192 -13.27 -14.81 31.80
N VAL A 193 -12.00 -14.54 32.14
CA VAL A 193 -11.20 -15.36 33.07
C VAL A 193 -11.40 -14.97 34.54
N THR A 194 -12.02 -13.81 34.80
CA THR A 194 -12.24 -13.28 36.16
C THR A 194 -13.69 -13.45 36.66
N ALA A 195 -14.55 -14.10 35.89
CA ALA A 195 -15.93 -14.46 36.24
C ALA A 195 -16.06 -15.95 36.59
#